data_AF-A0A2R6MJM7-F1
#
_entry.id   AF-A0A2R6MJM7-F1
#
_cell.length_a   1.000
_cell.length_b   1.000
_cell.length_c   1.000
_cell.angle_alpha   90.00
_cell.angle_beta   90.00
_cell.angle_gamma   90.00
#
_symmetry.space_group_name_H-M   'P 1'
#
loop_
_entity.id
_entity.type
_entity.pdbx_description
1 polymer ?
#
loop_
_entity_poly.entity_id
_entity_poly.type
_entity_poly.pdbx_seq_one_letter_code
_entity_poly.pdbx_strand_id
1 'polypeptide(L)'
;MSQYTTPIDAAFEMQRTMITSSHRAMQQGIDLQRTAGRMALSGLESQEAAQRHGVEALHSATESYLDGVASTVPASEAGVEQVREATDDGFARLIEAHAETFDAFERATEATVESHDELAAETVEAVDDGVEELLDAHAELHEETLATIDDAEEHTEEFEDAFAAQLDDQLERTAELQEAFAARMDDQLEAAAAFQEQLQSQAAAFGEEFEIPVEDETA
;
A
#
# COMPACT_ATOMS: atom_id res chain seq x y z
N MET A 1 -28.91 11.04 -26.45
CA MET A 1 -28.81 10.88 -24.98
C MET A 1 -30.03 10.14 -24.49
N SER A 2 -29.90 8.81 -24.40
CA SER A 2 -30.97 7.91 -24.01
C SER A 2 -31.11 7.78 -22.49
N GLN A 3 -32.14 7.03 -22.07
CA GLN A 3 -32.38 6.69 -20.66
C GLN A 3 -31.30 5.74 -20.10
N TYR A 4 -30.59 4.99 -20.95
CA TYR A 4 -29.55 4.03 -20.59
C TYR A 4 -28.13 4.62 -20.66
N THR A 5 -27.88 5.62 -21.50
CA THR A 5 -26.58 6.31 -21.54
C THR A 5 -26.34 7.17 -20.29
N THR A 6 -27.40 7.72 -19.68
CA THR A 6 -27.29 8.66 -18.54
C THR A 6 -26.72 8.02 -17.25
N PRO A 7 -27.13 6.82 -16.83
CA PRO A 7 -26.55 6.17 -15.64
C PRO A 7 -25.13 5.63 -15.85
N ILE A 8 -24.79 5.22 -17.08
CA ILE A 8 -23.46 4.71 -17.41
C ILE A 8 -22.47 5.86 -17.45
N ASP A 9 -22.79 6.95 -18.14
CA ASP A 9 -22.02 8.19 -18.16
C ASP A 9 -21.69 8.69 -16.74
N ALA A 10 -22.70 8.75 -15.86
CA ALA A 10 -22.52 9.10 -14.46
C ALA A 10 -21.57 8.15 -13.67
N ALA A 11 -21.57 6.86 -13.99
CA ALA A 11 -20.66 5.90 -13.36
C ALA A 11 -19.20 6.10 -13.83
N PHE A 12 -18.99 6.38 -15.12
CA PHE A 12 -17.67 6.71 -15.66
C PHE A 12 -17.14 8.02 -15.07
N GLU A 13 -17.96 9.07 -14.99
CA GLU A 13 -17.56 10.33 -14.35
C GLU A 13 -17.18 10.16 -12.87
N MET A 14 -17.93 9.31 -12.14
CA MET A 14 -17.62 8.99 -10.74
C MET A 14 -16.25 8.29 -10.63
N GLN A 15 -15.96 7.31 -11.49
CA GLN A 15 -14.67 6.60 -11.52
C GLN A 15 -13.51 7.55 -11.83
N ARG A 16 -13.67 8.40 -12.85
CA ARG A 16 -12.69 9.44 -13.19
C ARG A 16 -12.41 10.37 -12.01
N THR A 17 -13.47 10.81 -11.33
CA THR A 17 -13.35 11.67 -10.14
C THR A 17 -12.62 10.98 -8.99
N MET A 18 -12.90 9.69 -8.77
CA MET A 18 -12.25 8.90 -7.73
C MET A 18 -10.74 8.73 -8.01
N ILE A 19 -10.37 8.36 -9.24
CA ILE A 19 -8.97 8.21 -9.67
C ILE A 19 -8.22 9.53 -9.47
N THR A 20 -8.77 10.63 -9.97
CA THR A 20 -8.17 11.97 -9.85
C THR A 20 -8.01 12.40 -8.39
N SER A 21 -9.02 12.13 -7.55
CA SER A 21 -9.01 12.45 -6.12
C SER A 21 -7.95 11.65 -5.37
N SER A 22 -7.88 10.34 -5.61
CA SER A 22 -6.88 9.45 -5.01
C SER A 22 -5.46 9.85 -5.40
N HIS A 23 -5.23 10.16 -6.68
CA HIS A 23 -3.96 10.66 -7.18
C HIS A 23 -3.53 11.95 -6.47
N ARG A 24 -4.44 12.92 -6.37
CA ARG A 24 -4.17 14.18 -5.66
C ARG A 24 -3.92 14.00 -4.17
N ALA A 25 -4.58 13.03 -3.52
CA ALA A 25 -4.33 12.70 -2.12
C ALA A 25 -2.93 12.10 -1.92
N MET A 26 -2.48 11.26 -2.84
CA MET A 26 -1.13 10.70 -2.85
C MET A 26 -0.07 11.79 -3.00
N GLN A 27 -0.20 12.68 -3.98
CA GLN A 27 0.71 13.82 -4.17
C GLN A 27 0.83 14.66 -2.90
N GLN A 28 -0.30 15.03 -2.30
CA GLN A 28 -0.33 15.78 -1.03
C GLN A 28 0.34 15.03 0.12
N GLY A 29 0.20 13.71 0.19
CA GLY A 29 0.87 12.88 1.19
C GLY A 29 2.39 12.86 1.04
N ILE A 30 2.88 12.76 -0.19
CA ILE A 30 4.31 12.81 -0.50
C ILE A 30 4.87 14.21 -0.19
N ASP A 31 4.18 15.28 -0.59
CA ASP A 31 4.60 16.66 -0.28
C ASP A 31 4.66 16.94 1.22
N LEU A 32 3.73 16.35 2.00
CA LEU A 32 3.76 16.44 3.45
C LEU A 32 5.01 15.76 4.03
N GLN A 33 5.37 14.56 3.54
CA GLN A 33 6.58 13.85 3.97
C GLN A 33 7.85 14.63 3.65
N ARG A 34 7.95 15.20 2.43
CA ARG A 34 9.07 16.06 2.00
C ARG A 34 9.20 17.29 2.88
N THR A 35 8.06 17.96 3.14
CA THR A 35 8.02 19.13 4.02
C THR A 35 8.43 18.79 5.45
N ALA A 36 7.98 17.66 6.00
CA ALA A 36 8.35 17.20 7.32
C ALA A 36 9.86 16.89 7.42
N GLY A 37 10.45 16.27 6.40
CA GLY A 37 11.89 16.01 6.32
C GLY A 37 12.71 17.31 6.35
N ARG A 38 12.33 18.31 5.55
CA ARG A 38 12.99 19.63 5.55
C ARG A 38 12.81 20.39 6.86
N MET A 39 11.64 20.31 7.48
CA MET A 39 11.40 20.89 8.80
C MET A 39 12.26 20.23 9.88
N ALA A 40 12.44 18.91 9.81
CA ALA A 40 13.32 18.20 10.74
C ALA A 40 14.78 18.64 10.58
N LEU A 41 15.27 18.76 9.34
CA LEU A 41 16.61 19.29 9.05
C LEU A 41 16.80 20.71 9.63
N SER A 42 15.88 21.63 9.33
CA SER A 42 15.92 22.99 9.87
C SER A 42 15.81 23.05 11.40
N GLY A 43 15.10 22.08 12.01
CA GLY A 43 15.05 21.92 13.46
C GLY A 43 16.41 21.53 14.06
N LEU A 44 17.18 20.67 13.38
CA LEU A 44 18.52 20.28 13.80
C LEU A 44 19.49 21.46 13.73
N GLU A 45 19.47 22.23 12.64
CA GLU A 45 20.26 23.46 12.48
C GLU A 45 19.96 24.47 13.60
N SER A 46 18.68 24.69 13.89
CA SER A 46 18.23 25.58 14.97
C SER A 46 18.70 25.09 16.35
N GLN A 47 18.66 23.78 16.58
CA GLN A 47 19.14 23.18 17.83
C GLN A 47 20.66 23.32 17.97
N GLU A 48 21.43 23.13 16.91
CA GLU A 48 22.88 23.38 16.91
C GLU A 48 23.18 24.82 17.28
N ALA A 49 22.54 25.79 16.60
CA ALA A 49 22.74 27.21 16.86
C ALA A 49 22.43 27.58 18.32
N ALA A 50 21.36 27.00 18.89
CA ALA A 50 21.01 27.20 20.30
C ALA A 50 22.05 26.60 21.25
N GLN A 51 22.55 25.39 20.97
CA GLN A 51 23.59 24.75 21.79
C GLN A 51 24.90 25.52 21.74
N ARG A 52 25.31 25.95 20.54
CA ARG A 52 26.49 26.80 20.34
C ARG A 52 26.41 28.09 21.13
N HIS A 53 25.28 28.80 21.03
CA HIS A 53 25.07 30.02 21.78
C HIS A 53 25.10 29.80 23.30
N GLY A 54 24.58 28.66 23.77
CA GLY A 54 24.66 28.27 25.17
C GLY A 54 26.08 28.02 25.66
N VAL A 55 26.92 27.37 24.86
CA VAL A 55 28.34 27.12 25.17
C VAL A 55 29.12 28.44 25.17
N GLU A 56 28.89 29.32 24.19
CA GLU A 56 29.50 30.65 24.12
C GLU A 56 29.10 31.53 25.33
N ALA A 57 27.83 31.45 25.76
CA ALA A 57 27.37 32.15 26.95
C ALA A 57 28.02 31.62 28.24
N LEU A 58 28.20 30.29 28.36
CA LEU A 58 28.89 29.67 29.49
C LEU A 58 30.38 30.05 29.51
N HIS A 59 31.01 30.11 28.34
CA HIS A 59 32.38 30.57 28.18
C HIS A 59 32.53 32.00 28.69
N SER A 60 31.69 32.92 28.22
CA SER A 60 31.69 34.33 28.65
C SER A 60 31.41 34.51 30.16
N ALA A 61 30.51 33.71 30.72
CA ALA A 61 30.24 33.72 32.16
C ALA A 61 31.45 33.25 32.98
N THR A 62 32.19 32.25 32.46
CA THR A 62 33.40 31.73 33.10
C THR A 62 34.53 32.74 33.06
N GLU A 63 34.72 33.43 31.93
CA GLU A 63 35.67 34.55 31.84
C GLU A 63 35.34 35.66 32.84
N SER A 64 34.06 36.06 32.91
CA SER A 64 33.60 37.10 33.83
C SER A 64 33.84 36.72 35.30
N TYR A 65 33.70 35.44 35.64
CA TYR A 65 34.00 34.93 36.98
C TYR A 65 35.50 35.01 37.29
N LEU A 66 36.35 34.59 36.35
CA LEU A 66 37.81 34.63 36.49
C LEU A 66 38.32 36.08 36.61
N ASP A 67 37.75 37.03 35.86
CA ASP A 67 38.05 38.46 36.01
C ASP A 67 37.70 39.00 37.41
N GLY A 68 36.55 38.57 37.96
CA GLY A 68 36.17 38.90 39.34
C GLY A 68 37.19 38.38 40.37
N VAL A 69 37.68 37.15 40.20
CA VAL A 69 38.69 36.56 41.08
C VAL A 69 40.04 37.29 40.96
N ALA A 70 40.50 37.56 39.75
CA ALA A 70 41.74 38.29 39.48
C ALA A 70 41.73 39.68 40.14
N SER A 71 40.60 40.39 40.06
CA SER A 71 40.45 41.72 40.66
C SER A 71 40.52 41.74 42.20
N THR A 72 40.25 40.59 42.85
CA THR A 72 40.19 40.48 44.31
C THR A 72 41.51 40.00 44.92
N VAL A 73 42.33 39.25 44.18
CA VAL A 73 43.60 38.66 44.68
C VAL A 73 44.75 38.89 43.69
N PRO A 74 45.42 40.06 43.73
CA PRO A 74 46.49 40.42 42.78
C PRO A 74 47.73 39.52 42.88
N ALA A 75 47.98 38.93 44.06
CA ALA A 75 49.13 38.04 44.29
C ALA A 75 49.03 36.69 43.55
N SER A 76 47.87 36.38 42.96
CA SER A 76 47.62 35.15 42.19
C SER A 76 47.45 35.35 40.68
N GLU A 77 47.71 36.55 40.15
CA GLU A 77 47.53 36.87 38.70
C GLU A 77 48.14 35.82 37.77
N ALA A 78 49.39 35.38 38.02
CA ALA A 78 50.06 34.39 37.18
C ALA A 78 49.39 33.00 37.20
N GLY A 79 48.72 32.63 38.30
CA GLY A 79 47.98 31.37 38.40
C GLY A 79 46.59 31.45 37.79
N VAL A 80 45.93 32.61 37.90
CA VAL A 80 44.61 32.87 37.29
C VAL A 80 44.72 32.96 35.78
N GLU A 81 45.77 33.59 35.24
CA GLU A 81 46.00 33.69 33.80
C GLU A 81 46.19 32.31 33.15
N GLN A 82 46.92 31.42 33.82
CA GLN A 82 47.15 30.05 33.33
C GLN A 82 45.85 29.22 33.34
N VAL A 83 44.96 29.46 34.31
CA VAL A 83 43.62 28.85 34.36
C VAL A 83 42.72 29.44 33.28
N ARG A 84 42.83 30.75 33.00
CA ARG A 84 42.09 31.43 31.94
C ARG A 84 42.45 30.86 30.58
N GLU A 85 43.74 30.84 30.23
CA GLU A 85 44.23 30.31 28.96
C GLU A 85 43.81 28.84 28.78
N ALA A 86 43.94 28.01 29.82
CA ALA A 86 43.50 26.61 29.76
C ALA A 86 41.97 26.44 29.60
N THR A 87 41.19 27.36 30.16
CA THR A 87 39.72 27.38 30.06
C THR A 87 39.28 27.82 28.67
N ASP A 88 39.87 28.89 28.14
CA ASP A 88 39.60 29.39 26.79
C ASP A 88 39.94 28.35 25.73
N ASP A 89 41.12 27.74 25.83
CA ASP A 89 41.53 26.61 25.00
C ASP A 89 40.57 25.42 25.12
N GLY A 90 40.05 25.17 26.32
CA GLY A 90 39.07 24.12 26.58
C GLY A 90 37.74 24.37 25.86
N PHE A 91 37.19 25.58 25.99
CA PHE A 91 35.96 26.00 25.30
C PHE A 91 36.15 26.06 23.78
N ALA A 92 37.27 26.58 23.30
CA ALA A 92 37.57 26.64 21.88
C ALA A 92 37.59 25.24 21.25
N ARG A 93 38.30 24.28 21.85
CA ARG A 93 38.31 22.87 21.40
C ARG A 93 36.92 22.23 21.48
N LEU A 94 36.15 22.54 22.51
CA LEU A 94 34.80 22.02 22.68
C LEU A 94 33.86 22.52 21.57
N ILE A 95 33.89 23.83 21.29
CA ILE A 95 33.09 24.46 20.24
C ILE A 95 33.49 23.91 18.87
N GLU A 96 34.79 23.80 18.59
CA GLU A 96 35.30 23.28 17.32
C GLU A 96 34.91 21.82 17.11
N ALA A 97 35.14 20.96 18.11
CA ALA A 97 34.77 19.54 18.02
C ALA A 97 33.25 19.31 17.91
N HIS A 98 32.45 20.14 18.60
CA HIS A 98 31.00 20.11 18.51
C HIS A 98 30.53 20.52 17.11
N ALA A 99 31.04 21.63 16.57
CA ALA A 99 30.71 22.11 15.24
C ALA A 99 31.08 21.11 14.15
N GLU A 100 32.28 20.52 14.19
CA GLU A 100 32.70 19.51 13.22
C GLU A 100 31.80 18.27 13.24
N THR A 101 31.38 17.84 14.45
CA THR A 101 30.50 16.69 14.62
C THR A 101 29.09 16.98 14.09
N PHE A 102 28.55 18.15 14.40
CA PHE A 102 27.22 18.57 13.94
C PHE A 102 27.19 18.77 12.43
N ASP A 103 28.17 19.47 11.85
CA ASP A 103 28.28 19.67 10.40
C ASP A 103 28.37 18.33 9.65
N ALA A 104 29.12 17.35 10.17
CA ALA A 104 29.17 16.01 9.58
C ALA A 104 27.81 15.29 9.64
N PHE A 105 27.08 15.44 10.74
CA PHE A 105 25.76 14.84 10.93
C PHE A 105 24.69 15.55 10.08
N GLU A 106 24.73 16.87 10.00
CA GLU A 106 23.86 17.69 9.17
C GLU A 106 24.02 17.34 7.70
N ARG A 107 25.27 17.34 7.17
CA ARG A 107 25.54 16.94 5.78
C ARG A 107 25.06 15.53 5.45
N ALA A 108 25.21 14.59 6.38
CA ALA A 108 24.69 13.23 6.18
C ALA A 108 23.15 13.20 6.15
N THR A 109 22.51 14.02 6.99
CA THR A 109 21.05 14.15 7.06
C THR A 109 20.50 14.86 5.82
N GLU A 110 21.12 15.97 5.40
CA GLU A 110 20.79 16.72 4.19
C GLU A 110 20.87 15.83 2.95
N ALA A 111 21.98 15.11 2.77
CA ALA A 111 22.13 14.17 1.66
C ALA A 111 21.05 13.07 1.65
N THR A 112 20.60 12.63 2.84
CA THR A 112 19.50 11.66 2.96
C THR A 112 18.16 12.27 2.58
N VAL A 113 17.87 13.49 3.05
CA VAL A 113 16.63 14.23 2.73
C VAL A 113 16.58 14.56 1.24
N GLU A 114 17.67 15.01 0.65
CA GLU A 114 17.77 15.35 -0.77
C GLU A 114 17.60 14.10 -1.65
N SER A 115 18.28 13.00 -1.33
CA SER A 115 18.08 11.73 -2.05
C SER A 115 16.64 11.22 -1.97
N HIS A 116 16.02 11.32 -0.79
CA HIS A 116 14.62 10.96 -0.63
C HIS A 116 13.69 11.90 -1.41
N ASP A 117 13.98 13.20 -1.44
CA ASP A 117 13.24 14.20 -2.21
C ASP A 117 13.29 13.94 -3.71
N GLU A 118 14.45 13.53 -4.22
CA GLU A 118 14.67 13.23 -5.63
C GLU A 118 13.90 11.95 -6.05
N LEU A 119 14.04 10.87 -5.28
CA LEU A 119 13.28 9.62 -5.50
C LEU A 119 11.77 9.81 -5.40
N ALA A 120 11.32 10.63 -4.44
CA ALA A 120 9.92 10.96 -4.28
C ALA A 120 9.38 11.74 -5.48
N ALA A 121 10.17 12.67 -6.03
CA ALA A 121 9.79 13.42 -7.23
C ALA A 121 9.67 12.50 -8.45
N GLU A 122 10.65 11.63 -8.68
CA GLU A 122 10.62 10.65 -9.77
C GLU A 122 9.42 9.69 -9.65
N THR A 123 9.11 9.25 -8.42
CA THR A 123 7.94 8.40 -8.17
C THR A 123 6.62 9.13 -8.45
N VAL A 124 6.51 10.41 -8.06
CA VAL A 124 5.32 11.22 -8.34
C VAL A 124 5.15 11.42 -9.84
N GLU A 125 6.21 11.75 -10.56
CA GLU A 125 6.19 11.94 -12.01
C GLU A 125 5.76 10.66 -12.74
N ALA A 126 6.36 9.52 -12.42
CA ALA A 126 5.98 8.24 -13.03
C ALA A 126 4.53 7.83 -12.73
N VAL A 127 4.01 8.18 -11.55
CA VAL A 127 2.61 7.93 -11.19
C VAL A 127 1.67 8.89 -11.90
N ASP A 128 2.05 10.16 -12.06
CA ASP A 128 1.28 11.18 -12.78
C ASP A 128 1.08 10.73 -14.24
N ASP A 129 2.19 10.38 -14.92
CA ASP A 129 2.18 9.85 -16.29
C ASP A 129 1.25 8.62 -16.41
N GLY A 130 1.37 7.67 -15.49
CA GLY A 130 0.53 6.47 -15.50
C GLY A 130 -0.94 6.73 -15.20
N VAL A 131 -1.26 7.74 -14.38
CA VAL A 131 -2.64 8.17 -14.11
C VAL A 131 -3.21 8.90 -15.33
N GLU A 132 -2.44 9.73 -16.02
CA GLU A 132 -2.85 10.37 -17.27
C GLU A 132 -3.17 9.33 -18.35
N GLU A 133 -2.27 8.36 -18.58
CA GLU A 133 -2.51 7.26 -19.53
C GLU A 133 -3.77 6.44 -19.16
N LEU A 134 -3.97 6.15 -17.88
CA LEU A 134 -5.17 5.46 -17.39
C LEU A 134 -6.44 6.28 -17.63
N LEU A 135 -6.40 7.60 -17.43
CA LEU A 135 -7.53 8.49 -17.64
C LEU A 135 -7.89 8.62 -19.11
N ASP A 136 -6.90 8.62 -20.00
CA ASP A 136 -7.09 8.64 -21.44
C ASP A 136 -7.72 7.32 -21.91
N ALA A 137 -7.18 6.17 -21.50
CA ALA A 137 -7.76 4.86 -21.81
C ALA A 137 -9.19 4.71 -21.25
N HIS A 138 -9.45 5.27 -20.06
CA HIS A 138 -10.79 5.28 -19.46
C HIS A 138 -11.77 6.14 -20.26
N ALA A 139 -11.32 7.27 -20.80
CA ALA A 139 -12.12 8.13 -21.67
C ALA A 139 -12.44 7.45 -23.01
N GLU A 140 -11.46 6.78 -23.63
CA GLU A 140 -11.68 5.99 -24.85
C GLU A 140 -12.72 4.88 -24.63
N LEU A 141 -12.60 4.14 -23.53
CA LEU A 141 -13.56 3.09 -23.17
C LEU A 141 -14.95 3.66 -22.92
N HIS A 142 -15.04 4.84 -22.29
CA HIS A 142 -16.30 5.53 -22.07
C HIS A 142 -16.99 5.89 -23.40
N GLU A 143 -16.25 6.50 -24.33
CA GLU A 143 -16.76 6.86 -25.66
C GLU A 143 -17.20 5.63 -26.46
N GLU A 144 -16.40 4.55 -26.45
CA GLU A 144 -16.74 3.28 -27.12
C GLU A 144 -18.00 2.64 -26.51
N THR A 145 -18.14 2.70 -25.18
CA THR A 145 -19.31 2.17 -24.48
C THR A 145 -20.58 2.97 -24.83
N LEU A 146 -20.50 4.29 -24.86
CA LEU A 146 -21.62 5.14 -25.26
C LEU A 146 -22.00 4.92 -26.72
N ALA A 147 -21.02 4.84 -27.62
CA ALA A 147 -21.25 4.55 -29.04
C ALA A 147 -21.93 3.19 -29.24
N THR A 148 -21.47 2.15 -28.53
CA THR A 148 -22.07 0.80 -28.61
C THR A 148 -23.53 0.79 -28.15
N ILE A 149 -23.86 1.56 -27.11
CA ILE A 149 -25.23 1.67 -26.61
C ILE A 149 -26.11 2.44 -27.58
N ASP A 150 -25.63 3.57 -28.09
CA ASP A 150 -26.36 4.37 -29.07
C ASP A 150 -26.59 3.56 -30.37
N ASP A 151 -25.58 2.82 -30.85
CA ASP A 151 -25.70 1.91 -32.01
C ASP A 151 -26.71 0.78 -31.76
N ALA A 152 -26.68 0.17 -30.57
CA ALA A 152 -27.63 -0.90 -30.21
C ALA A 152 -29.08 -0.39 -30.13
N GLU A 153 -29.28 0.85 -29.71
CA GLU A 153 -30.60 1.50 -29.69
C GLU A 153 -31.06 1.93 -31.10
N GLU A 154 -30.16 2.37 -31.97
CA GLU A 154 -30.54 2.71 -33.36
C GLU A 154 -30.96 1.44 -34.15
N HIS A 155 -30.42 0.29 -33.75
CA HIS A 155 -30.77 -1.05 -34.27
C HIS A 155 -31.84 -1.79 -33.46
N THR A 156 -32.68 -1.11 -32.65
CA THR A 156 -33.65 -1.75 -31.72
C THR A 156 -34.53 -2.85 -32.34
N GLU A 157 -34.93 -2.79 -33.62
CA GLU A 157 -35.66 -3.89 -34.27
C GLU A 157 -34.81 -5.16 -34.50
N GLU A 158 -33.52 -5.02 -34.83
CA GLU A 158 -32.56 -6.14 -34.95
C GLU A 158 -32.03 -6.59 -33.59
N PHE A 159 -31.86 -5.68 -32.62
CA PHE A 159 -31.45 -6.02 -31.26
C PHE A 159 -32.55 -6.77 -30.51
N GLU A 160 -33.83 -6.38 -30.64
CA GLU A 160 -34.94 -7.13 -30.05
C GLU A 160 -35.07 -8.53 -30.66
N ASP A 161 -34.98 -8.68 -31.99
CA ASP A 161 -35.04 -9.98 -32.67
C ASP A 161 -33.80 -10.86 -32.37
N ALA A 162 -32.59 -10.28 -32.35
CA ALA A 162 -31.37 -11.01 -32.02
C ALA A 162 -31.32 -11.40 -30.54
N PHE A 163 -31.78 -10.52 -29.65
CA PHE A 163 -31.87 -10.79 -28.21
C PHE A 163 -32.95 -11.84 -27.92
N ALA A 164 -34.09 -11.80 -28.60
CA ALA A 164 -35.14 -12.82 -28.49
C ALA A 164 -34.65 -14.19 -29.00
N ALA A 165 -34.01 -14.23 -30.18
CA ALA A 165 -33.42 -15.46 -30.71
C ALA A 165 -32.30 -16.02 -29.82
N GLN A 166 -31.48 -15.14 -29.24
CA GLN A 166 -30.41 -15.52 -28.31
C GLN A 166 -30.97 -16.00 -26.96
N LEU A 167 -32.08 -15.43 -26.49
CA LEU A 167 -32.79 -15.91 -25.30
C LEU A 167 -33.43 -17.29 -25.55
N ASP A 168 -34.06 -17.51 -26.70
CA ASP A 168 -34.61 -18.82 -27.07
C ASP A 168 -33.51 -19.88 -27.18
N ASP A 169 -32.38 -19.59 -27.85
CA ASP A 169 -31.23 -20.51 -27.94
C ASP A 169 -30.60 -20.79 -26.56
N GLN A 170 -30.55 -19.79 -25.67
CA GLN A 170 -30.09 -20.00 -24.30
C GLN A 170 -31.06 -20.85 -23.47
N LEU A 171 -32.38 -20.64 -23.62
CA LEU A 171 -33.40 -21.41 -22.92
C LEU A 171 -33.41 -22.86 -23.40
N GLU A 172 -33.26 -23.10 -24.70
CA GLU A 172 -33.11 -24.44 -25.29
C GLU A 172 -31.84 -25.12 -24.76
N ARG A 173 -30.68 -24.45 -24.81
CA ARG A 173 -29.42 -24.99 -24.27
C ARG A 173 -29.50 -25.27 -22.77
N THR A 174 -30.22 -24.43 -22.02
CA THR A 174 -30.43 -24.64 -20.59
C THR A 174 -31.35 -25.85 -20.34
N ALA A 175 -32.38 -26.04 -21.15
CA ALA A 175 -33.26 -27.21 -21.09
C ALA A 175 -32.50 -28.50 -21.45
N GLU A 176 -31.67 -28.48 -22.49
CA GLU A 176 -30.80 -29.60 -22.87
C GLU A 176 -29.78 -29.94 -21.78
N LEU A 177 -29.18 -28.93 -21.14
CA LEU A 177 -28.27 -29.12 -20.00
C LEU A 177 -29.00 -29.73 -18.80
N GLN A 178 -30.24 -29.29 -18.52
CA GLN A 178 -31.06 -29.87 -17.47
C GLN A 178 -31.45 -31.32 -17.76
N GLU A 179 -31.78 -31.65 -19.01
CA GLU A 179 -32.10 -33.02 -19.43
C GLU A 179 -30.88 -33.92 -19.37
N ALA A 180 -29.72 -33.45 -19.86
CA ALA A 180 -28.46 -34.17 -19.75
C ALA A 180 -28.04 -34.38 -18.28
N PHE A 181 -28.29 -33.39 -17.42
CA PHE A 181 -28.05 -33.51 -15.99
C PHE A 181 -29.00 -34.52 -15.33
N ALA A 182 -30.28 -34.52 -15.71
CA ALA A 182 -31.28 -35.47 -15.23
C ALA A 182 -30.94 -36.91 -15.64
N ALA A 183 -30.59 -37.13 -16.91
CA ALA A 183 -30.15 -38.43 -17.41
C ALA A 183 -28.90 -38.93 -16.66
N ARG A 184 -27.92 -38.04 -16.43
CA ARG A 184 -26.73 -38.38 -15.66
C ARG A 184 -27.03 -38.71 -14.20
N MET A 185 -27.99 -38.03 -13.58
CA MET A 185 -28.44 -38.31 -12.21
C MET A 185 -29.14 -39.68 -12.15
N ASP A 186 -29.96 -40.02 -13.13
CA ASP A 186 -30.58 -41.35 -13.22
C ASP A 186 -29.52 -42.45 -13.39
N ASP A 187 -28.55 -42.27 -14.28
CA ASP A 187 -27.42 -43.21 -14.44
C ASP A 187 -26.62 -43.37 -13.13
N GLN A 188 -26.41 -42.28 -12.38
CA GLN A 188 -25.74 -42.31 -11.08
C GLN A 188 -26.55 -43.06 -10.02
N LEU A 189 -27.87 -42.88 -10.00
CA LEU A 189 -28.76 -43.57 -9.09
C LEU A 189 -28.84 -45.06 -9.40
N GLU A 190 -28.86 -45.43 -10.68
CA GLU A 190 -28.85 -46.83 -11.12
C GLU A 190 -27.51 -47.51 -10.80
N ALA A 191 -26.39 -46.81 -11.02
CA ALA A 191 -25.06 -47.27 -10.62
C ALA A 191 -24.92 -47.43 -9.09
N ALA A 192 -25.49 -46.50 -8.31
CA ALA A 192 -25.50 -46.59 -6.85
C ALA A 192 -26.35 -47.77 -6.37
N ALA A 193 -27.51 -48.02 -7.00
CA ALA A 193 -28.34 -49.18 -6.71
C ALA A 193 -27.61 -50.50 -7.04
N ALA A 194 -26.95 -50.57 -8.20
CA ALA A 194 -26.15 -51.73 -8.59
C ALA A 194 -24.95 -51.96 -7.66
N PHE A 195 -24.28 -50.90 -7.21
CA PHE A 195 -23.20 -50.98 -6.23
C PHE A 195 -23.72 -51.47 -4.87
N GLN A 196 -24.91 -51.03 -4.46
CA GLN A 196 -25.54 -51.47 -3.23
C GLN A 196 -25.97 -52.95 -3.30
N GLU A 197 -26.46 -53.41 -4.45
CA GLU A 197 -26.72 -54.83 -4.73
C GLU A 197 -25.42 -55.66 -4.74
N GLN A 198 -24.34 -55.10 -5.27
CA GLN A 198 -23.01 -55.72 -5.22
C GLN A 198 -22.48 -55.84 -3.79
N LEU A 199 -22.69 -54.83 -2.95
CA LEU A 199 -22.33 -54.89 -1.53
C LEU A 199 -23.20 -55.91 -0.76
N GLN A 200 -24.50 -55.98 -1.07
CA GLN A 200 -25.37 -56.98 -0.47
C GLN A 200 -24.99 -58.41 -0.89
N SER A 201 -24.64 -58.63 -2.17
CA SER A 201 -24.18 -59.94 -2.63
C SER A 201 -22.80 -60.30 -2.06
N GLN A 202 -21.87 -59.33 -1.94
CA GLN A 202 -20.62 -59.56 -1.21
C GLN A 202 -20.85 -59.86 0.27
N ALA A 203 -21.76 -59.15 0.93
CA ALA A 203 -22.09 -59.41 2.33
C ALA A 203 -22.80 -60.76 2.52
N ALA A 204 -23.64 -61.17 1.57
CA ALA A 204 -24.25 -62.51 1.55
C ALA A 204 -23.21 -63.61 1.31
N ALA A 205 -22.26 -63.40 0.39
CA ALA A 205 -21.15 -64.32 0.14
C ALA A 205 -20.19 -64.42 1.34
N PHE A 206 -19.92 -63.31 2.02
CA PHE A 206 -19.15 -63.29 3.27
C PHE A 206 -19.94 -63.93 4.44
N GLY A 207 -21.27 -63.83 4.42
CA GLY A 207 -22.17 -64.50 5.35
C GLY A 207 -22.21 -66.02 5.13
N GLU A 208 -22.23 -66.48 3.88
CA GLU A 208 -22.11 -67.91 3.52
C GLU A 208 -20.71 -68.46 3.81
N GLU A 209 -19.64 -67.67 3.67
CA GLU A 209 -18.26 -68.11 3.99
C GLU A 209 -18.01 -68.23 5.51
N PHE A 210 -18.83 -67.56 6.34
CA PHE A 210 -18.82 -67.70 7.80
C PHE A 210 -19.98 -68.53 8.36
N GLU A 211 -20.86 -69.08 7.52
CA GLU A 211 -21.78 -70.15 7.93
C GLU A 211 -20.96 -71.43 8.08
N ILE A 212 -20.37 -71.59 9.27
CA ILE A 212 -19.85 -72.87 9.75
C ILE A 212 -20.98 -73.88 9.51
N PRO A 213 -20.78 -74.95 8.72
CA PRO A 213 -21.73 -76.04 8.70
C PRO A 213 -21.74 -76.61 10.11
N VAL A 214 -22.80 -76.32 10.86
CA VAL A 214 -23.15 -77.11 12.02
C VAL A 214 -23.62 -78.45 11.45
N GLU A 215 -22.66 -79.32 11.11
CA GLU A 215 -22.93 -80.74 11.05
C GLU A 215 -23.18 -81.19 12.50
N ASP A 216 -24.46 -81.14 12.87
CA ASP A 216 -24.98 -81.87 14.01
C ASP A 216 -25.30 -83.31 13.61
N GLU A 217 -25.01 -84.20 14.56
CA GLU A 217 -25.47 -85.59 14.69
C GLU A 217 -24.97 -86.64 13.66
N THR A 218 -24.62 -87.89 14.01
CA THR A 218 -24.74 -88.70 15.23
C THR A 218 -24.05 -90.06 15.04
N ALA A 219 -23.71 -90.70 16.17
CA ALA A 219 -23.72 -92.16 16.44
C ALA A 219 -22.72 -93.09 15.73
#